data_AF-A0A4S8LKR3-F1
#
_entry.id   AF-A0A4S8LKR3-F1
#
_cell.length_a   1.000
_cell.length_b   1.000
_cell.length_c   1.000
_cell.angle_alpha   90.00
_cell.angle_beta   90.00
_cell.angle_gamma   90.00
#
_symmetry.space_group_name_H-M   'P 1'
#
loop_
_entity.id
_entity.type
_entity.pdbx_description
1 polymer ?
#
loop_
_entity_poly.entity_id
_entity_poly.type
_entity_poly.pdbx_seq_one_letter_code
_entity_poly.pdbx_strand_id
1 'polypeptide(L)'
;MGSHLWPDIYFRHLFSQGHGYALLYTKPNRIGTEPQPHLEQLYEEGLRVGDVGTIRDSGDFVTLFNIFQPSDAPVNRVYGAPDGFQPLDHHQNSFVTKDQYHPPNTWVCSEEAREANINADGTVLASGAFGPGVGVEIQISHSEGSILSLPEGADRVDYLRLRSIRKYAAKNAESWYRFLTDELEMDAYNGSLYVITGYDRARCYEN
;
A
#
# COMPACT_ATOMS: atom_id res chain seq x y z
N MET A 1 12.28 -17.78 -19.17
CA MET A 1 13.22 -17.15 -18.21
C MET A 1 12.68 -15.75 -17.97
N GLY A 2 11.77 -15.62 -17.00
CA GLY A 2 11.13 -14.35 -16.71
C GLY A 2 12.11 -13.46 -15.96
N SER A 3 12.31 -12.24 -16.44
CA SER A 3 12.99 -11.19 -15.69
C SER A 3 12.26 -11.01 -14.37
N HIS A 4 12.90 -11.39 -13.26
CA HIS A 4 12.43 -11.04 -11.93
C HIS A 4 12.55 -9.50 -11.80
N LEU A 5 11.44 -8.81 -12.04
CA LEU A 5 11.35 -7.38 -11.81
C LEU A 5 11.51 -7.16 -10.29
N TRP A 6 12.41 -6.26 -9.89
CA TRP A 6 12.71 -5.95 -8.49
C TRP A 6 11.47 -5.71 -7.59
N PRO A 7 10.36 -5.11 -8.08
CA PRO A 7 9.11 -5.00 -7.32
C PRO A 7 8.52 -6.34 -6.85
N ASP A 8 8.66 -7.43 -7.63
CA ASP A 8 8.15 -8.75 -7.28
C ASP A 8 8.89 -9.35 -6.08
N ILE A 9 10.19 -9.08 -5.98
CA ILE A 9 11.05 -9.57 -4.90
C ILE A 9 10.69 -8.82 -3.61
N TYR A 10 10.65 -7.49 -3.66
CA TYR A 10 10.27 -6.64 -2.52
C TYR A 10 8.87 -6.97 -1.98
N PHE A 11 7.90 -7.15 -2.89
CA PHE A 11 6.54 -7.55 -2.53
C PHE A 11 6.47 -8.91 -1.83
N ARG A 12 7.07 -9.96 -2.43
CA ARG A 12 6.97 -11.33 -1.89
C ARG A 12 7.60 -11.45 -0.51
N HIS A 13 8.71 -10.76 -0.28
CA HIS A 13 9.49 -10.86 0.94
C HIS A 13 8.85 -10.15 2.14
N LEU A 14 8.12 -9.04 1.95
CA LEU A 14 7.38 -8.37 3.04
C LEU A 14 5.95 -8.91 3.24
N PHE A 15 5.38 -9.60 2.25
CA PHE A 15 4.02 -10.15 2.33
C PHE A 15 3.87 -11.23 3.42
N SER A 16 4.93 -12.00 3.71
CA SER A 16 4.90 -13.09 4.70
C SER A 16 4.61 -12.60 6.13
N GLN A 17 4.85 -11.32 6.44
CA GLN A 17 4.61 -10.73 7.75
C GLN A 17 3.14 -10.32 7.99
N GLY A 18 2.25 -10.50 7.01
CA GLY A 18 0.81 -10.23 7.19
C GLY A 18 0.46 -8.73 7.26
N HIS A 19 1.36 -7.84 6.83
CA HIS A 19 1.12 -6.39 6.82
C HIS A 19 0.49 -5.87 5.52
N GLY A 20 0.21 -6.73 4.54
CA GLY A 20 -0.39 -6.37 3.24
C GLY A 20 0.64 -6.29 2.12
N TYR A 21 0.33 -5.51 1.07
CA TYR A 21 1.22 -5.31 -0.08
C TYR A 21 2.18 -4.16 0.22
N ALA A 22 3.48 -4.45 0.34
CA ALA A 22 4.50 -3.41 0.40
C ALA A 22 4.67 -2.79 -1.00
N LEU A 23 4.21 -1.56 -1.17
CA LEU A 23 4.36 -0.82 -2.42
C LEU A 23 5.74 -0.16 -2.45
N LEU A 24 6.51 -0.42 -3.51
CA LEU A 24 7.84 0.16 -3.70
C LEU A 24 7.78 1.70 -3.82
N TYR A 25 6.68 2.19 -4.38
CA TYR A 25 6.40 3.60 -4.57
C TYR A 25 5.02 3.92 -3.97
N THR A 26 5.03 4.57 -2.81
CA THR A 26 3.81 4.92 -2.07
C THR A 26 3.27 6.31 -2.43
N LYS A 27 4.09 7.13 -3.11
CA LYS A 27 3.65 8.43 -3.64
C LYS A 27 2.70 8.15 -4.81
N PRO A 28 1.44 8.61 -4.75
CA PRO A 28 0.54 8.40 -5.88
C PRO A 28 1.10 9.10 -7.10
N ASN A 29 1.12 8.39 -8.24
CA ASN A 29 1.55 8.97 -9.50
C ASN A 29 0.65 10.15 -9.85
N ARG A 30 1.26 11.28 -10.25
CA ARG A 30 0.51 12.42 -10.78
C ARG A 30 -0.13 12.01 -12.10
N ILE A 31 -1.46 12.05 -12.13
CA ILE A 31 -2.26 11.80 -13.31
C ILE A 31 -2.53 13.16 -13.98
N GLY A 32 -2.23 13.25 -15.27
CA GLY A 32 -2.38 14.46 -16.08
C GLY A 32 -1.12 15.33 -16.14
N THR A 33 -1.07 16.24 -17.11
CA THR A 33 0.06 17.14 -17.37
C THR A 33 -0.08 18.50 -16.68
N GLU A 34 -1.28 18.85 -16.22
CA GLU A 34 -1.58 20.18 -15.67
C GLU A 34 -1.89 20.10 -14.16
N PRO A 35 -1.36 21.02 -13.33
CA PRO A 35 -1.68 21.07 -11.91
C PRO A 35 -3.14 21.45 -11.70
N GLN A 36 -3.90 20.56 -11.07
CA GLN A 36 -5.28 20.82 -10.67
C GLN A 36 -5.34 20.88 -9.14
N PRO A 37 -5.73 22.01 -8.53
CA PRO A 37 -5.67 22.18 -7.07
C PRO A 37 -6.40 21.11 -6.26
N HIS A 38 -7.51 20.59 -6.79
CA HIS A 38 -8.29 19.53 -6.13
C HIS A 38 -7.61 18.15 -6.23
N LEU A 39 -6.67 17.96 -7.15
CA LEU A 39 -5.84 16.76 -7.25
C LEU A 39 -4.62 16.86 -6.33
N GLU A 40 -4.09 18.07 -6.07
CA GLU A 40 -2.97 18.25 -5.13
C GLU A 40 -3.30 17.72 -3.74
N GLN A 41 -4.49 18.05 -3.21
CA GLN A 41 -4.95 17.48 -1.94
C GLN A 41 -5.04 15.95 -2.02
N LEU A 42 -5.45 15.38 -3.15
CA LEU A 42 -5.51 13.94 -3.31
C LEU A 42 -4.13 13.28 -3.24
N TYR A 43 -3.13 13.93 -3.85
CA TYR A 43 -1.75 13.47 -3.86
C TYR A 43 -1.07 13.60 -2.49
N GLU A 44 -1.36 14.69 -1.75
CA GLU A 44 -0.87 14.89 -0.39
C GLU A 44 -1.42 13.84 0.59
N GLU A 45 -2.72 13.54 0.49
CA GLU A 45 -3.37 12.55 1.33
C GLU A 45 -2.95 11.10 1.00
N GLY A 46 -2.43 10.85 -0.20
CA GLY A 46 -1.95 9.54 -0.62
C GLY A 46 -3.06 8.52 -0.92
N LEU A 47 -2.71 7.24 -0.79
CA LEU A 47 -3.64 6.12 -0.90
C LEU A 47 -4.63 6.08 0.27
N ARG A 48 -5.87 5.68 -0.01
CA ARG A 48 -6.96 5.61 0.97
C ARG A 48 -7.60 4.23 0.99
N VAL A 49 -8.16 3.87 2.14
CA VAL A 49 -9.06 2.72 2.20
C VAL A 49 -10.24 2.97 1.26
N GLY A 50 -10.58 1.95 0.48
CA GLY A 50 -11.62 1.96 -0.54
C GLY A 50 -11.13 2.30 -1.94
N ASP A 51 -9.88 2.76 -2.09
CA ASP A 51 -9.28 2.97 -3.40
C ASP A 51 -9.25 1.63 -4.16
N VAL A 52 -9.77 1.67 -5.39
CA VAL A 52 -9.74 0.60 -6.37
C VAL A 52 -8.71 0.96 -7.41
N GLY A 53 -7.84 0.01 -7.74
CA GLY A 53 -6.74 0.30 -8.65
C GLY A 53 -5.99 -0.93 -9.11
N THR A 54 -4.96 -0.67 -9.90
CA THR A 54 -4.02 -1.68 -10.41
C THR A 54 -2.60 -1.37 -9.95
N ILE A 55 -1.77 -2.40 -9.90
CA ILE A 55 -0.32 -2.23 -9.68
C ILE A 55 0.36 -2.33 -11.06
N ARG A 56 1.13 -1.31 -11.42
CA ARG A 56 1.93 -1.30 -12.67
C ARG A 56 3.17 -2.17 -12.52
N ASP A 57 3.80 -2.53 -13.64
CA ASP A 57 5.08 -3.24 -13.66
C ASP A 57 6.21 -2.48 -12.95
N SER A 58 6.08 -1.16 -12.81
CA SER A 58 6.97 -0.31 -12.01
C SER A 58 6.83 -0.52 -10.50
N GLY A 59 5.76 -1.17 -10.03
CA GLY A 59 5.42 -1.34 -8.62
C GLY A 59 4.55 -0.23 -8.03
N ASP A 60 4.16 0.76 -8.83
CA ASP A 60 3.26 1.84 -8.40
C ASP A 60 1.81 1.36 -8.39
N PHE A 61 1.04 1.82 -7.38
CA PHE A 61 -0.40 1.69 -7.40
C PHE A 61 -1.05 2.86 -8.15
N VAL A 62 -1.95 2.54 -9.08
CA VAL A 62 -2.77 3.52 -9.81
C VAL A 62 -4.19 3.45 -9.29
N THR A 63 -4.60 4.49 -8.57
CA THR A 63 -5.99 4.64 -8.13
C THR A 63 -6.89 5.04 -9.29
N LEU A 64 -7.93 4.25 -9.54
CA LEU A 64 -8.94 4.49 -10.56
C LEU A 64 -10.12 5.28 -9.97
N PHE A 65 -10.66 4.79 -8.85
CA PHE A 65 -11.77 5.38 -8.10
C PHE A 65 -11.78 4.83 -6.66
N ASN A 66 -12.60 5.39 -5.77
CA ASN A 66 -12.79 4.95 -4.40
C ASN A 66 -14.24 4.52 -4.16
N ILE A 67 -14.43 3.31 -3.64
CA ILE A 67 -15.77 2.71 -3.44
C ILE A 67 -16.62 3.43 -2.39
N PHE A 68 -16.02 4.18 -1.48
CA PHE A 68 -16.71 4.88 -0.40
C PHE A 68 -17.09 6.31 -0.76
N GLN A 69 -16.56 6.83 -1.85
CA GLN A 69 -16.79 8.21 -2.30
C GLN A 69 -17.85 8.26 -3.40
N PRO A 70 -18.64 9.34 -3.50
CA PRO A 70 -19.58 9.54 -4.60
C PRO A 70 -18.86 9.73 -5.94
N SER A 71 -19.57 9.52 -7.04
CA SER A 71 -19.00 9.60 -8.41
C SER A 71 -18.45 10.99 -8.76
N ASP A 72 -18.95 12.04 -8.12
CA ASP A 72 -18.52 13.42 -8.29
C ASP A 72 -17.37 13.84 -7.37
N ALA A 73 -16.94 12.97 -6.45
CA ALA A 73 -15.80 13.23 -5.59
C ALA A 73 -14.51 13.38 -6.42
N PRO A 74 -13.55 14.21 -5.99
CA PRO A 74 -12.30 14.42 -6.72
C PRO A 74 -11.61 13.13 -7.19
N VAL A 75 -11.49 12.12 -6.32
CA VAL A 75 -10.83 10.84 -6.65
C VAL A 75 -11.58 10.03 -7.72
N ASN A 76 -12.90 10.15 -7.79
CA ASN A 76 -13.74 9.42 -8.75
C ASN A 76 -13.94 10.20 -10.06
N ARG A 77 -13.51 11.45 -10.14
CA ARG A 77 -13.57 12.25 -11.37
C ARG A 77 -12.32 12.16 -12.23
N VAL A 78 -11.21 11.66 -11.68
CA VAL A 78 -9.92 11.62 -12.40
C VAL A 78 -10.03 10.71 -13.63
N TYR A 79 -10.46 9.47 -13.42
CA TYR A 79 -10.73 8.50 -14.48
C TYR A 79 -12.23 8.30 -14.72
N GLY A 80 -13.07 8.83 -13.83
CA GLY A 80 -14.48 8.44 -13.77
C GLY A 80 -14.69 7.24 -12.83
N ALA A 81 -15.91 6.72 -12.85
CA ALA A 81 -16.27 5.50 -12.15
C ALA A 81 -17.10 4.62 -13.10
N PRO A 82 -17.12 3.30 -12.88
CA PRO A 82 -17.87 2.38 -13.72
C PRO A 82 -19.35 2.74 -13.85
N ASP A 83 -19.95 2.39 -14.99
CA ASP A 83 -21.37 2.63 -15.23
C ASP A 83 -22.27 2.09 -14.12
N GLY A 84 -23.22 2.94 -13.67
CA GLY A 84 -24.14 2.61 -12.58
C GLY A 84 -23.48 2.50 -11.21
N PHE A 85 -22.24 3.00 -11.04
CA PHE A 85 -21.54 3.03 -9.75
C PHE A 85 -22.40 3.66 -8.65
N GLN A 86 -22.43 2.99 -7.50
CA GLN A 86 -23.12 3.44 -6.29
C GLN A 86 -22.19 3.25 -5.10
N PRO A 87 -21.85 4.31 -4.35
CA PRO A 87 -20.91 4.19 -3.24
C PRO A 87 -21.34 3.12 -2.24
N LEU A 88 -20.37 2.33 -1.78
CA LEU A 88 -20.57 1.43 -0.67
C LEU A 88 -20.76 2.25 0.61
N ASP A 89 -21.93 2.11 1.24
CA ASP A 89 -22.17 2.75 2.53
C ASP A 89 -21.17 2.25 3.58
N HIS A 90 -20.62 3.19 4.33
CA HIS A 90 -19.68 2.91 5.39
C HIS A 90 -20.04 3.74 6.62
N HIS A 91 -19.95 3.10 7.79
CA HIS A 91 -20.02 3.85 9.03
C HIS A 91 -18.60 4.24 9.44
N GLN A 92 -18.44 5.47 9.91
CA GLN A 92 -17.16 5.98 10.42
C GLN A 92 -16.54 5.06 11.48
N ASN A 93 -17.37 4.40 12.30
CA ASN A 93 -16.96 3.42 13.31
C ASN A 93 -16.41 2.10 12.73
N SER A 94 -16.34 1.96 11.41
CA SER A 94 -15.76 0.79 10.74
C SER A 94 -14.28 0.95 10.45
N PHE A 95 -13.73 2.15 10.63
CA PHE A 95 -12.31 2.44 10.52
C PHE A 95 -11.66 2.37 11.89
N VAL A 96 -10.52 1.70 11.96
CA VAL A 96 -9.67 1.66 13.15
C VAL A 96 -8.34 2.29 12.80
N THR A 97 -8.00 3.35 13.51
CA THR A 97 -6.69 3.97 13.45
C THR A 97 -5.88 3.54 14.67
N LYS A 98 -4.64 3.14 14.45
CA LYS A 98 -3.65 2.85 15.49
C LYS A 98 -2.46 3.77 15.26
N ASP A 99 -2.37 4.80 16.10
CA ASP A 99 -1.25 5.73 16.07
C ASP A 99 0.02 5.01 16.50
N GLN A 100 1.14 5.28 15.83
CA GLN A 100 2.45 4.65 16.08
C GLN A 100 2.36 3.12 16.13
N TYR A 101 1.55 2.52 15.25
CA TYR A 101 1.47 1.06 15.12
C TYR A 101 2.85 0.44 14.90
N HIS A 102 3.68 1.11 14.09
CA HIS A 102 5.13 0.95 14.11
C HIS A 102 5.74 2.13 14.87
N PRO A 103 6.42 1.89 16.01
CA PRO A 103 7.14 2.95 16.72
C PRO A 103 8.26 3.58 15.87
N PRO A 104 8.74 4.78 16.21
CA PRO A 104 9.93 5.36 15.60
C PRO A 104 11.15 4.44 15.67
N ASN A 105 12.00 4.48 14.64
CA ASN A 105 13.17 3.62 14.46
C ASN A 105 12.84 2.12 14.37
N THR A 106 11.66 1.80 13.83
CA THR A 106 11.28 0.41 13.51
C THR A 106 11.82 0.04 12.14
N TRP A 107 12.17 -1.23 11.98
CA TRP A 107 12.54 -1.82 10.71
C TRP A 107 11.55 -2.93 10.39
N VAL A 108 10.96 -2.91 9.19
CA VAL A 108 10.11 -4.00 8.70
C VAL A 108 10.96 -4.82 7.74
N CYS A 109 11.24 -6.06 8.12
CA CYS A 109 12.12 -6.95 7.37
C CYS A 109 11.35 -8.17 6.89
N SER A 110 11.83 -8.78 5.81
CA SER A 110 11.35 -10.09 5.37
C SER A 110 11.66 -11.17 6.39
N GLU A 111 10.85 -12.23 6.45
CA GLU A 111 10.99 -13.32 7.45
C GLU A 111 12.39 -13.98 7.43
N GLU A 112 13.09 -13.88 6.29
CA GLU A 112 14.41 -14.45 6.04
C GLU A 112 15.58 -13.54 6.41
N ALA A 113 15.31 -12.26 6.72
CA ALA A 113 16.30 -11.32 7.22
C ALA A 113 16.46 -11.52 8.74
N ARG A 114 17.63 -12.00 9.17
CA ARG A 114 17.94 -12.15 10.59
C ARG A 114 18.71 -10.91 11.05
N GLU A 115 18.15 -10.26 12.06
CA GLU A 115 18.74 -9.11 12.72
C GLU A 115 19.89 -9.57 13.63
N ALA A 116 21.11 -9.11 13.36
CA ALA A 116 22.27 -9.39 14.20
C ALA A 116 22.68 -8.08 14.91
N ASN A 117 22.31 -7.97 16.18
CA ASN A 117 22.68 -6.82 16.99
C ASN A 117 24.07 -7.00 17.57
N ILE A 118 25.00 -6.13 17.18
CA ILE A 118 26.34 -6.09 17.77
C ILE A 118 26.47 -4.80 18.57
N ASN A 119 26.27 -4.88 19.89
CA ASN A 119 26.71 -3.82 20.78
C ASN A 119 28.24 -3.68 20.68
N ALA A 120 28.79 -2.49 21.01
CA ALA A 120 30.24 -2.29 21.13
C ALA A 120 30.93 -3.29 22.08
N ASP A 121 30.14 -3.96 22.94
CA ASP A 121 30.58 -4.97 23.91
C ASP A 121 30.24 -6.42 23.49
N GLY A 122 29.82 -6.65 22.24
CA GLY A 122 29.63 -7.99 21.66
C GLY A 122 28.38 -8.77 22.11
N THR A 123 27.39 -8.10 22.72
CA THR A 123 26.13 -8.73 23.17
C THR A 123 24.99 -8.50 22.17
N VAL A 124 24.21 -9.56 21.92
CA VAL A 124 23.05 -9.55 20.99
C VAL A 124 21.79 -9.07 21.71
N LEU A 125 21.22 -7.95 21.27
CA LEU A 125 19.89 -7.47 21.70
C LEU A 125 18.78 -8.15 20.89
N ALA A 126 17.60 -8.31 21.50
CA ALA A 126 16.42 -8.82 20.82
C ALA A 126 15.83 -7.79 19.85
N SER A 127 15.21 -8.29 18.79
CA SER A 127 14.66 -7.57 17.65
C SER A 127 13.69 -6.43 17.98
N GLY A 128 13.83 -5.32 17.25
CA GLY A 128 12.72 -4.38 17.02
C GLY A 128 12.73 -3.03 17.76
N ALA A 129 13.82 -2.62 18.42
CA ALA A 129 13.94 -1.24 18.93
C ALA A 129 15.40 -0.82 19.11
N PHE A 130 15.81 0.27 18.45
CA PHE A 130 17.15 0.86 18.64
C PHE A 130 17.09 2.34 18.99
N GLY A 131 17.99 2.75 19.89
CA GLY A 131 18.26 4.15 20.18
C GLY A 131 19.24 4.77 19.18
N PRO A 132 19.33 6.10 19.12
CA PRO A 132 20.26 6.80 18.25
C PRO A 132 21.72 6.41 18.56
N GLY A 133 22.48 5.99 17.54
CA GLY A 133 23.91 5.65 17.64
C GLY A 133 24.27 4.16 17.54
N VAL A 134 23.29 3.26 17.36
CA VAL A 134 23.53 1.83 17.16
C VAL A 134 23.68 1.54 15.65
N GLY A 135 24.83 0.99 15.25
CA GLY A 135 25.00 0.42 13.91
C GLY A 135 24.31 -0.95 13.85
N VAL A 136 23.40 -1.13 12.89
CA VAL A 136 22.70 -2.41 12.68
C VAL A 136 23.36 -3.16 11.54
N GLU A 137 23.78 -4.41 11.77
CA GLU A 137 24.22 -5.32 10.72
C GLU A 137 23.08 -6.30 10.43
N ILE A 138 22.53 -6.23 9.22
CA ILE A 138 21.40 -7.08 8.82
C ILE A 138 21.94 -8.25 8.01
N GLN A 139 21.81 -9.45 8.56
CA GLN A 139 22.30 -10.66 7.91
C GLN A 139 21.15 -11.33 7.16
N ILE A 140 21.14 -11.14 5.84
CA ILE A 140 20.19 -11.80 4.95
C ILE A 140 20.71 -13.23 4.73
N SER A 141 19.94 -14.23 5.16
CA SER A 141 20.35 -15.64 5.13
C SER A 141 20.30 -16.28 3.73
N HIS A 142 19.74 -15.56 2.75
CA HIS A 142 19.57 -15.95 1.35
C HIS A 142 20.02 -14.84 0.39
N SER A 143 20.01 -15.10 -0.93
CA SER A 143 20.50 -14.16 -1.94
C SER A 143 19.67 -12.88 -2.10
N GLU A 144 18.46 -12.84 -1.53
CA GLU A 144 17.49 -11.75 -1.65
C GLU A 144 16.75 -11.54 -0.31
N GLY A 145 16.46 -10.28 0.01
CA GLY A 145 15.72 -9.86 1.20
C GLY A 145 15.39 -8.38 1.10
N SER A 146 14.36 -7.94 1.81
CA SER A 146 13.86 -6.56 1.75
C SER A 146 13.72 -5.99 3.15
N ILE A 147 14.14 -4.74 3.30
CA ILE A 147 14.21 -4.03 4.56
C ILE A 147 13.56 -2.67 4.33
N LEU A 148 12.66 -2.28 5.23
CA LEU A 148 12.03 -0.97 5.24
C LEU A 148 12.31 -0.32 6.59
N SER A 149 13.12 0.74 6.58
CA SER A 149 13.36 1.55 7.78
C SER A 149 12.25 2.58 7.94
N LEU A 150 11.73 2.72 9.16
CA LEU A 150 10.69 3.67 9.56
C LEU A 150 11.24 4.59 10.67
N PRO A 151 12.09 5.59 10.35
CA PRO A 151 12.72 6.44 11.37
C PRO A 151 11.71 7.17 12.25
N GLU A 152 10.62 7.66 11.67
CA GLU A 152 9.51 8.31 12.40
C GLU A 152 8.37 7.36 12.78
N GLY A 153 8.48 6.07 12.43
CA GLY A 153 7.42 5.09 12.62
C GLY A 153 6.30 5.22 11.59
N ALA A 154 5.19 4.53 11.84
CA ALA A 154 4.01 4.55 10.98
C ALA A 154 2.71 4.32 11.75
N ASP A 155 1.67 5.01 11.30
CA ASP A 155 0.29 4.80 11.77
C ASP A 155 -0.38 3.72 10.92
N ARG A 156 -1.28 2.93 11.50
CA ARG A 156 -2.08 1.95 10.77
C ARG A 156 -3.54 2.37 10.70
N VAL A 157 -4.14 2.23 9.53
CA VAL A 157 -5.58 2.39 9.33
C VAL A 157 -6.14 1.11 8.71
N ASP A 158 -7.15 0.51 9.34
CA ASP A 158 -7.83 -0.68 8.85
C ASP A 158 -9.35 -0.45 8.75
N TYR A 159 -9.98 -1.06 7.73
CA TYR A 159 -11.43 -1.16 7.65
C TYR A 159 -11.92 -2.53 8.11
N LEU A 160 -12.73 -2.56 9.15
CA LEU A 160 -13.12 -3.80 9.83
C LEU A 160 -14.13 -4.65 9.04
N ARG A 161 -15.00 -4.02 8.23
CA ARG A 161 -16.11 -4.73 7.58
C ARG A 161 -15.69 -5.34 6.24
N LEU A 162 -14.59 -6.10 6.19
CA LEU A 162 -14.06 -6.69 4.95
C LEU A 162 -15.09 -7.52 4.16
N ARG A 163 -16.08 -8.12 4.84
CA ARG A 163 -17.17 -8.86 4.18
C ARG A 163 -18.04 -7.97 3.29
N SER A 164 -18.30 -6.72 3.68
CA SER A 164 -19.09 -5.80 2.84
C SER A 164 -18.31 -5.42 1.59
N ILE A 165 -17.01 -5.10 1.72
CA ILE A 165 -16.12 -4.84 0.58
C ILE A 165 -16.09 -6.03 -0.37
N ARG A 166 -15.85 -7.25 0.14
CA ARG A 166 -15.80 -8.46 -0.71
C ARG A 166 -17.11 -8.70 -1.47
N LYS A 167 -18.25 -8.55 -0.79
CA LYS A 167 -19.56 -8.71 -1.43
C LYS A 167 -19.80 -7.64 -2.49
N TYR A 168 -19.41 -6.39 -2.20
CA TYR A 168 -19.54 -5.28 -3.12
C TYR A 168 -18.63 -5.44 -4.34
N ALA A 169 -17.35 -5.78 -4.14
CA ALA A 169 -16.41 -6.07 -5.21
C ALA A 169 -16.88 -7.24 -6.07
N ALA A 170 -17.28 -8.38 -5.47
CA ALA A 170 -17.76 -9.53 -6.24
C ALA A 170 -19.01 -9.22 -7.09
N LYS A 171 -19.91 -8.36 -6.59
CA LYS A 171 -21.10 -7.94 -7.32
C LYS A 171 -20.76 -7.05 -8.54
N ASN A 172 -19.74 -6.21 -8.43
CA ASN A 172 -19.41 -5.19 -9.43
C ASN A 172 -18.15 -5.51 -10.24
N ALA A 173 -17.43 -6.60 -9.94
CA ALA A 173 -16.14 -6.90 -10.55
C ALA A 173 -16.18 -6.88 -12.08
N GLU A 174 -17.23 -7.45 -12.69
CA GLU A 174 -17.39 -7.44 -14.14
C GLU A 174 -17.48 -6.02 -14.71
N SER A 175 -18.29 -5.13 -14.11
CA SER A 175 -18.38 -3.75 -14.59
C SER A 175 -17.09 -2.98 -14.36
N TRP A 176 -16.34 -3.29 -13.31
CA TRP A 176 -15.04 -2.67 -13.06
C TRP A 176 -13.99 -3.09 -14.08
N TYR A 177 -13.96 -4.37 -14.47
CA TYR A 177 -13.08 -4.82 -15.56
C TYR A 177 -13.47 -4.18 -16.88
N ARG A 178 -14.76 -4.13 -17.23
CA ARG A 178 -15.22 -3.45 -18.45
C ARG A 178 -14.87 -1.96 -18.46
N PHE A 179 -15.08 -1.27 -17.35
CA PHE A 179 -14.64 0.13 -17.21
C PHE A 179 -13.14 0.27 -17.49
N LEU A 180 -12.33 -0.62 -16.89
CA LEU A 180 -10.88 -0.59 -17.07
C LEU A 180 -10.44 -0.91 -18.51
N THR A 181 -11.02 -1.92 -19.15
CA THR A 181 -10.59 -2.40 -20.48
C THR A 181 -11.26 -1.66 -21.64
N ASP A 182 -12.54 -1.35 -21.51
CA ASP A 182 -13.37 -0.86 -22.61
C ASP A 182 -13.44 0.68 -22.62
N GLU A 183 -13.47 1.31 -21.43
CA GLU A 183 -13.57 2.78 -21.33
C GLU A 183 -12.21 3.44 -21.13
N LEU A 184 -11.35 2.88 -20.28
CA LEU A 184 -10.01 3.41 -20.02
C LEU A 184 -8.92 2.84 -20.94
N GLU A 185 -9.24 1.82 -21.73
CA GLU A 185 -8.30 1.12 -22.63
C GLU A 185 -7.00 0.67 -21.93
N MET A 186 -7.11 0.28 -20.65
CA MET A 186 -5.98 -0.19 -19.86
C MET A 186 -5.90 -1.72 -19.89
N ASP A 187 -4.67 -2.24 -19.94
CA ASP A 187 -4.42 -3.67 -19.81
C ASP A 187 -4.88 -4.17 -18.44
N ALA A 188 -5.72 -5.21 -18.45
CA ALA A 188 -6.22 -5.87 -17.25
C ALA A 188 -6.24 -7.39 -17.45
N TYR A 189 -5.87 -8.12 -16.41
CA TYR A 189 -5.98 -9.57 -16.37
C TYR A 189 -6.73 -9.97 -15.11
N ASN A 190 -7.30 -11.17 -15.09
CA ASN A 190 -8.04 -11.63 -13.90
C ASN A 190 -7.13 -11.64 -12.67
N GLY A 191 -7.50 -10.84 -11.66
CA GLY A 191 -6.73 -10.64 -10.43
C GLY A 191 -5.87 -9.37 -10.42
N SER A 192 -5.90 -8.53 -11.47
CA SER A 192 -5.11 -7.29 -11.54
C SER A 192 -5.74 -6.10 -10.82
N LEU A 193 -7.02 -6.21 -10.41
CA LEU A 193 -7.75 -5.19 -9.66
C LEU A 193 -7.68 -5.44 -8.15
N TYR A 194 -7.35 -4.39 -7.42
CA TYR A 194 -7.19 -4.40 -5.98
C TYR A 194 -8.11 -3.38 -5.34
N VAL A 195 -8.56 -3.68 -4.11
CA VAL A 195 -9.26 -2.72 -3.24
C VAL A 195 -8.44 -2.56 -1.98
N ILE A 196 -8.04 -1.33 -1.65
CA ILE A 196 -7.30 -1.05 -0.42
C ILE A 196 -8.25 -1.18 0.77
N THR A 197 -7.98 -2.11 1.67
CA THR A 197 -8.80 -2.32 2.88
C THR A 197 -8.15 -1.81 4.16
N GLY A 198 -6.88 -1.42 4.07
CA GLY A 198 -6.07 -0.87 5.15
C GLY A 198 -4.72 -0.43 4.61
N TYR A 199 -3.98 0.37 5.38
CA TYR A 199 -2.63 0.81 5.05
C TYR A 199 -1.84 1.17 6.30
N ASP A 200 -0.51 1.08 6.17
CA ASP A 200 0.44 1.70 7.09
C ASP A 200 0.98 2.98 6.45
N ARG A 201 0.99 4.08 7.20
CA ARG A 201 1.43 5.39 6.71
C ARG A 201 2.59 5.89 7.53
N ALA A 202 3.75 5.96 6.87
CA ALA A 202 4.95 6.57 7.41
C ALA A 202 5.12 7.99 6.87
N ARG A 203 5.67 8.90 7.69
CA ARG A 203 6.04 10.26 7.24
C ARG A 203 7.37 10.27 6.48
N CYS A 204 8.27 9.37 6.88
CA CYS A 204 9.54 9.11 6.22
C CYS A 204 9.81 7.61 6.25
N TYR A 205 10.44 7.12 5.19
CA TYR A 205 10.84 5.72 5.08
C TYR A 205 12.07 5.61 4.17
N GLU A 206 12.89 4.59 4.39
CA GLU A 206 14.08 4.27 3.58
C GLU A 206 14.04 2.77 3.21
N ASN A 207 14.27 2.46 1.93
CA ASN A 207 14.26 1.11 1.35
C ASN A 207 15.67 0.69 0.95
#